data_AF-A0A1L7VNQ1-F1
#
_entry.id   AF-A0A1L7VNQ1-F1
#
_cell.length_a   1.000
_cell.length_b   1.000
_cell.length_c   1.000
_cell.angle_alpha   90.00
_cell.angle_beta   90.00
_cell.angle_gamma   90.00
#
_symmetry.space_group_name_H-M   'P 1'
#
loop_
_entity.id
_entity.type
_entity.pdbx_description
1 polymer ?
#
loop_
_entity_poly.entity_id
_entity_poly.type
_entity_poly.pdbx_seq_one_letter_code
_entity_poly.pdbx_strand_id
1 'polypeptide(L)'
;MLDYTNLHEVFAEGLANPYDRETQRDIEHSRKEFDGALFIDRVLRAVGITKAKIYPPKTDNALKQLHQQICESTMSMQHKFSIFYYILLDFDVTAGRESASDAFVDASGMPKKYQIFMKGLWYLDRQEYSRALEYISHPSLIPDFADNIMTVLVQSAQDGDYSIALSYFYTVQPKLKTSAALELLFGAMAKTNISEALFYSRTRSPHTRELLFRQLIASVLDSPHDELSERASQLTFLPFDKSEETWFEEYLLHGNGKTHKKAKDTLVMRKIACDQFSDVTKIRHGGQWSGILEGIKGGINGHAE
;
A
#
# COMPACT_ATOMS: atom_id res chain seq x y z
N MET A 1 13.69 -17.29 -35.10
CA MET A 1 14.06 -16.81 -33.76
C MET A 1 14.12 -15.31 -33.88
N LEU A 2 13.36 -14.59 -33.07
CA LEU A 2 13.29 -13.12 -33.11
C LEU A 2 14.67 -12.50 -32.91
N ASP A 3 15.12 -11.63 -33.81
CA ASP A 3 16.28 -10.77 -33.60
C ASP A 3 15.85 -9.47 -32.93
N TYR A 4 15.88 -9.48 -31.60
CA TYR A 4 15.51 -8.31 -30.80
C TYR A 4 16.44 -7.10 -30.99
N THR A 5 17.60 -7.27 -31.62
CA THR A 5 18.52 -6.16 -31.94
C THR A 5 18.08 -5.40 -33.18
N ASN A 6 17.17 -5.98 -33.98
CA ASN A 6 16.49 -5.29 -35.06
C ASN A 6 15.24 -4.58 -34.53
N LEU A 7 15.20 -3.25 -34.64
CA LEU A 7 14.06 -2.44 -34.18
C LEU A 7 12.74 -2.91 -34.77
N HIS A 8 12.72 -3.23 -36.07
CA HIS A 8 11.48 -3.52 -36.81
C HIS A 8 10.94 -4.92 -36.55
N GLU A 9 11.76 -5.82 -36.01
CA GLU A 9 11.30 -7.12 -35.50
C GLU A 9 10.63 -6.99 -34.14
N VAL A 10 11.02 -5.99 -33.33
CA VAL A 10 10.38 -5.71 -32.03
C VAL A 10 9.16 -4.79 -32.19
N PHE A 11 9.30 -3.72 -32.97
CA PHE A 11 8.29 -2.70 -33.23
C PHE A 11 8.01 -2.66 -34.74
N ALA A 12 6.97 -3.40 -35.17
CA ALA A 12 6.62 -3.54 -36.58
C ALA A 12 6.46 -2.18 -37.30
N GLU A 13 6.87 -2.15 -38.56
CA GLU A 13 6.68 -0.95 -39.40
C GLU A 13 5.19 -0.61 -39.55
N GLY A 14 4.87 0.68 -39.42
CA GLY A 14 3.50 1.17 -39.55
C GLY A 14 2.69 1.17 -38.24
N LEU A 15 3.27 0.74 -37.12
CA LEU A 15 2.67 0.97 -35.80
C LEU A 15 2.52 2.47 -35.54
N ALA A 16 1.29 2.93 -35.30
CA ALA A 16 1.04 4.30 -34.92
C ALA A 16 1.65 4.55 -33.53
N ASN A 17 2.35 5.68 -33.39
CA ASN A 17 2.92 6.09 -32.10
C ASN A 17 1.79 6.32 -31.08
N PRO A 18 1.72 5.55 -29.97
CA PRO A 18 0.62 5.64 -29.02
C PRO A 18 0.73 6.86 -28.10
N TYR A 19 1.85 7.56 -28.11
CA TYR A 19 2.14 8.64 -27.16
C TYR A 19 1.70 9.99 -27.71
N ASP A 20 0.39 10.16 -27.91
CA ASP A 20 -0.19 11.46 -28.21
C ASP A 20 -0.14 12.42 -27.00
N ARG A 21 -0.62 13.66 -27.17
CA ARG A 21 -0.53 14.67 -26.12
C ARG A 21 -1.35 14.33 -24.88
N GLU A 22 -2.45 13.61 -25.05
CA GLU A 22 -3.33 13.19 -23.96
C GLU A 22 -2.66 12.07 -23.15
N THR A 23 -2.23 11.02 -23.83
CA THR A 23 -1.50 9.89 -23.24
C THR A 23 -0.25 10.36 -22.49
N GLN A 24 0.52 11.30 -23.05
CA GLN A 24 1.68 11.87 -22.36
C GLN A 24 1.32 12.63 -21.08
N ARG A 25 0.16 13.30 -21.04
CA ARG A 25 -0.32 13.99 -19.84
C ARG A 25 -0.76 13.01 -18.79
N ASP A 26 -1.48 11.96 -19.17
CA ASP A 26 -1.95 10.92 -18.25
C ASP A 26 -0.78 10.17 -17.63
N ILE A 27 0.24 9.81 -18.42
CA ILE A 27 1.46 9.18 -17.92
C ILE A 27 2.20 10.09 -16.91
N GLU A 28 2.31 11.40 -17.17
CA GLU A 28 2.95 12.31 -16.23
C GLU A 28 2.07 12.59 -15.00
N HIS A 29 0.74 12.53 -15.13
CA HIS A 29 -0.19 12.59 -14.01
C HIS A 29 0.01 11.38 -13.09
N SER A 30 -0.07 10.16 -13.63
CA SER A 30 0.21 8.93 -12.88
C SER A 30 1.59 8.96 -12.22
N ARG A 31 2.61 9.47 -12.91
CA ARG A 31 3.95 9.59 -12.35
C ARG A 31 3.99 10.50 -11.12
N LYS A 32 3.22 11.60 -11.10
CA LYS A 32 3.14 12.50 -9.95
C LYS A 32 2.47 11.83 -8.76
N GLU A 33 1.40 11.07 -9.00
CA GLU A 33 0.72 10.29 -7.96
C GLU A 33 1.64 9.24 -7.33
N PHE A 34 2.65 8.74 -8.07
CA PHE A 34 3.57 7.69 -7.60
C PHE A 34 4.92 8.23 -7.11
N ASP A 35 4.91 9.38 -6.43
CA ASP A 35 6.11 10.04 -5.88
C ASP A 35 7.18 10.35 -6.96
N GLY A 36 6.73 10.68 -8.16
CA GLY A 36 7.60 11.07 -9.27
C GLY A 36 8.24 9.92 -10.05
N ALA A 37 7.87 8.67 -9.81
CA ALA A 37 8.38 7.51 -10.55
C ALA A 37 7.32 6.41 -10.74
N LEU A 38 7.09 6.06 -12.01
CA LEU A 38 6.26 4.92 -12.41
C LEU A 38 6.93 3.58 -12.09
N PHE A 39 6.17 2.49 -12.11
CA PHE A 39 6.72 1.13 -12.01
C PHE A 39 7.66 0.83 -13.17
N ILE A 40 7.36 1.25 -14.40
CA ILE A 40 8.31 1.11 -15.51
C ILE A 40 9.61 1.90 -15.27
N ASP A 41 9.55 3.09 -14.66
CA ASP A 41 10.74 3.87 -14.31
C ASP A 41 11.59 3.11 -13.26
N ARG A 42 10.94 2.42 -12.32
CA ARG A 42 11.59 1.57 -11.30
C ARG A 42 12.20 0.32 -11.92
N VAL A 43 11.53 -0.32 -12.87
CA VAL A 43 12.04 -1.47 -13.63
C VAL A 43 13.28 -1.07 -14.42
N LEU A 44 13.20 -0.01 -15.23
CA LEU A 44 14.33 0.53 -16.02
C LEU A 44 15.56 0.81 -15.13
N ARG A 45 15.34 1.42 -13.98
CA ARG A 45 16.42 1.69 -13.01
C ARG A 45 17.02 0.41 -12.44
N ALA A 46 16.20 -0.57 -12.09
CA ALA A 46 16.66 -1.85 -11.52
C ALA A 46 17.54 -2.64 -12.49
N VAL A 47 17.36 -2.45 -13.80
CA VAL A 47 18.15 -3.09 -14.85
C VAL A 47 19.29 -2.23 -15.42
N GLY A 48 19.58 -1.08 -14.79
CA GLY A 48 20.74 -0.24 -15.11
C GLY A 48 20.48 0.89 -16.10
N ILE A 49 19.25 1.08 -16.57
CA ILE A 49 18.87 2.23 -17.42
C ILE A 49 18.46 3.37 -16.50
N THR A 50 19.42 4.23 -16.14
CA THR A 50 19.26 5.24 -15.08
C THR A 50 18.93 6.65 -15.57
N LYS A 51 18.98 6.89 -16.89
CA LYS A 51 18.63 8.20 -17.44
C LYS A 51 17.16 8.49 -17.11
N ALA A 52 16.92 9.65 -16.51
CA ALA A 52 15.60 10.03 -16.03
C ALA A 52 14.60 10.18 -17.19
N LYS A 53 13.35 9.71 -16.97
CA LYS A 53 12.19 9.93 -17.83
C LYS A 53 12.40 9.55 -19.31
N ILE A 54 13.04 8.41 -19.57
CA ILE A 54 13.14 7.87 -20.94
C ILE A 54 11.79 7.37 -21.44
N TYR A 55 10.95 6.85 -20.53
CA TYR A 55 9.57 6.52 -20.80
C TYR A 55 8.65 7.74 -20.56
N PRO A 56 7.67 8.01 -21.44
CA PRO A 56 7.41 7.33 -22.71
C PRO A 56 8.31 7.85 -23.84
N PRO A 57 8.69 7.02 -24.83
CA PRO A 57 9.42 7.46 -26.02
C PRO A 57 8.51 8.26 -26.96
N LYS A 58 8.47 9.59 -26.77
CA LYS A 58 7.52 10.52 -27.42
C LYS A 58 7.59 10.61 -28.95
N THR A 59 8.67 10.13 -29.56
CA THR A 59 8.94 10.23 -31.00
C THR A 59 9.61 8.96 -31.49
N ASP A 60 9.54 8.67 -32.78
CA ASP A 60 10.22 7.49 -33.37
C ASP A 60 11.72 7.49 -33.10
N ASN A 61 12.36 8.68 -33.08
CA ASN A 61 13.77 8.80 -32.73
C ASN A 61 14.03 8.48 -31.25
N ALA A 62 13.12 8.88 -30.34
CA ALA A 62 13.21 8.51 -28.94
C ALA A 62 13.00 7.00 -28.72
N LEU A 63 12.10 6.37 -29.50
CA LEU A 63 11.89 4.93 -29.47
C LEU A 63 13.14 4.17 -29.95
N LYS A 64 13.75 4.62 -31.06
CA LYS A 64 15.03 4.09 -31.56
C LYS A 64 16.14 4.18 -30.51
N GLN A 65 16.28 5.32 -29.85
CA GLN A 65 17.28 5.52 -28.79
C GLN A 65 17.01 4.61 -27.58
N LEU A 66 15.76 4.48 -27.14
CA LEU A 66 15.40 3.60 -26.03
C LEU A 66 15.66 2.12 -26.39
N HIS A 67 15.29 1.69 -27.59
CA HIS A 67 15.56 0.35 -28.09
C HIS A 67 17.06 0.04 -28.09
N GLN A 68 17.89 0.93 -28.66
CA GLN A 68 19.34 0.78 -28.65
C GLN A 68 19.91 0.67 -27.23
N GLN A 69 19.44 1.51 -26.30
CA GLN A 69 19.86 1.45 -24.90
C GLN A 69 19.50 0.12 -24.21
N ILE A 70 18.31 -0.41 -24.49
CA ILE A 70 17.90 -1.73 -23.98
C ILE A 70 18.78 -2.83 -24.58
N CYS A 71 19.05 -2.78 -25.89
CA CYS A 71 19.91 -3.76 -26.57
C CYS A 71 21.34 -3.75 -26.03
N GLU A 72 21.93 -2.58 -25.81
CA GLU A 72 23.32 -2.42 -25.33
C GLU A 72 23.50 -2.70 -23.83
N SER A 73 22.41 -2.75 -23.07
CA SER A 73 22.48 -3.02 -21.63
C SER A 73 23.00 -4.43 -21.30
N THR A 74 23.61 -4.57 -20.12
CA THR A 74 24.19 -5.83 -19.61
C THR A 74 23.17 -6.76 -18.96
N MET A 75 21.87 -6.43 -19.02
CA MET A 75 20.80 -7.22 -18.40
C MET A 75 20.52 -8.52 -19.17
N SER A 76 19.83 -9.46 -18.52
CA SER A 76 19.42 -10.72 -19.15
C SER A 76 18.43 -10.48 -20.30
N MET A 77 18.38 -11.43 -21.25
CA MET A 77 17.45 -11.39 -22.37
C MET A 77 15.99 -11.27 -21.92
N GLN A 78 15.60 -11.96 -20.84
CA GLN A 78 14.22 -11.91 -20.34
C GLN A 78 13.84 -10.53 -19.76
N HIS A 79 14.81 -9.79 -19.20
CA HIS A 79 14.57 -8.42 -18.76
C HIS A 79 14.42 -7.46 -19.93
N LYS A 80 15.23 -7.61 -20.99
CA LYS A 80 15.05 -6.82 -22.23
C LYS A 80 13.67 -7.05 -22.83
N PHE A 81 13.25 -8.32 -22.95
CA PHE A 81 11.93 -8.66 -23.47
C PHE A 81 10.79 -8.13 -22.60
N SER A 82 10.95 -8.15 -21.28
CA SER A 82 9.98 -7.55 -20.35
C SER A 82 9.74 -6.06 -20.62
N ILE A 83 10.81 -5.30 -20.89
CA ILE A 83 10.71 -3.86 -21.17
C ILE A 83 10.07 -3.62 -22.54
N PHE A 84 10.48 -4.36 -23.57
CA PHE A 84 9.86 -4.26 -24.90
C PHE A 84 8.38 -4.62 -24.85
N TYR A 85 8.03 -5.71 -24.17
CA TYR A 85 6.65 -6.12 -23.96
C TYR A 85 5.83 -5.03 -23.28
N TYR A 86 6.34 -4.41 -22.22
CA TYR A 86 5.66 -3.28 -21.56
C TYR A 86 5.38 -2.13 -22.53
N ILE A 87 6.37 -1.75 -23.33
CA ILE A 87 6.19 -0.66 -24.30
C ILE A 87 5.15 -1.05 -25.36
N LEU A 88 5.18 -2.30 -25.85
CA LEU A 88 4.22 -2.81 -26.84
C LEU A 88 2.77 -2.85 -26.31
N LEU A 89 2.56 -2.99 -25.00
CA LEU A 89 1.22 -2.86 -24.41
C LEU A 89 0.61 -1.47 -24.66
N ASP A 90 1.43 -0.40 -24.72
CA ASP A 90 0.93 0.93 -25.07
C ASP A 90 0.45 1.00 -26.52
N PHE A 91 1.12 0.29 -27.43
CA PHE A 91 0.73 0.23 -28.85
C PHE A 91 -0.59 -0.52 -29.04
N ASP A 92 -0.83 -1.57 -28.25
CA ASP A 92 -2.07 -2.36 -28.29
C ASP A 92 -3.32 -1.54 -27.94
N VAL A 93 -3.19 -0.50 -27.10
CA VAL A 93 -4.32 0.38 -26.76
C VAL A 93 -4.83 1.14 -27.99
N THR A 94 -3.93 1.45 -28.92
CA THR A 94 -4.25 2.21 -30.14
C THR A 94 -4.52 1.32 -31.36
N ALA A 95 -4.03 0.07 -31.34
CA ALA A 95 -4.16 -0.87 -32.45
C ALA A 95 -5.48 -1.65 -32.39
N GLY A 96 -6.39 -1.41 -33.33
CA GLY A 96 -7.75 -1.92 -33.27
C GLY A 96 -7.96 -3.42 -33.58
N ARG A 97 -6.94 -4.22 -33.99
CA ARG A 97 -7.18 -5.61 -34.44
C ARG A 97 -6.10 -6.66 -34.17
N GLU A 98 -4.82 -6.32 -34.14
CA GLU A 98 -3.74 -7.27 -33.79
C GLU A 98 -2.91 -6.70 -32.64
N SER A 99 -2.76 -7.48 -31.55
CA SER A 99 -1.93 -7.10 -30.41
C SER A 99 -0.46 -7.30 -30.79
N ALA A 100 0.26 -6.18 -30.93
CA ALA A 100 1.69 -6.18 -31.17
C ALA A 100 2.44 -6.84 -30.01
N SER A 101 1.93 -6.73 -28.78
CA SER A 101 2.51 -7.40 -27.62
C SER A 101 2.36 -8.93 -27.68
N ASP A 102 1.22 -9.45 -28.13
CA ASP A 102 1.00 -10.90 -28.29
C ASP A 102 1.88 -11.47 -29.42
N ALA A 103 1.96 -10.78 -30.57
CA ALA A 103 2.83 -11.18 -31.67
C ALA A 103 4.31 -11.24 -31.25
N PHE A 104 4.75 -10.26 -30.44
CA PHE A 104 6.09 -10.27 -29.86
C PHE A 104 6.31 -11.44 -28.92
N VAL A 105 5.35 -11.76 -28.04
CA VAL A 105 5.42 -12.89 -27.12
C VAL A 105 5.60 -14.21 -27.87
N ASP A 106 4.84 -14.43 -28.94
CA ASP A 106 4.91 -15.64 -29.76
C ASP A 106 6.26 -15.76 -30.47
N ALA A 107 6.76 -14.65 -31.03
CA ALA A 107 8.04 -14.63 -31.73
C ALA A 107 9.26 -14.76 -30.81
N SER A 108 9.19 -14.17 -29.61
CA SER A 108 10.31 -14.12 -28.66
C SER A 108 10.35 -15.32 -27.70
N GLY A 109 9.25 -16.06 -27.56
CA GLY A 109 9.12 -17.13 -26.57
C GLY A 109 9.17 -16.61 -25.12
N MET A 110 8.70 -15.39 -24.87
CA MET A 110 8.78 -14.76 -23.54
C MET A 110 8.03 -15.59 -22.50
N PRO A 111 8.66 -15.98 -21.36
CA PRO A 111 7.98 -16.80 -20.36
C PRO A 111 6.77 -16.09 -19.73
N LYS A 112 5.68 -16.85 -19.50
CA LYS A 112 4.38 -16.31 -19.06
C LYS A 112 4.46 -15.47 -17.78
N LYS A 113 5.29 -15.86 -16.81
CA LYS A 113 5.47 -15.12 -15.55
C LYS A 113 5.92 -13.66 -15.78
N TYR A 114 6.78 -13.40 -16.76
CA TYR A 114 7.23 -12.05 -17.07
C TYR A 114 6.12 -11.24 -17.75
N GLN A 115 5.33 -11.89 -18.62
CA GLN A 115 4.17 -11.24 -19.26
C GLN A 115 3.16 -10.80 -18.20
N ILE A 116 2.79 -11.71 -17.30
CA ILE A 116 1.85 -11.44 -16.21
C ILE A 116 2.36 -10.29 -15.34
N PHE A 117 3.62 -10.36 -14.91
CA PHE A 117 4.20 -9.34 -14.06
C PHE A 117 4.21 -7.95 -14.72
N MET A 118 4.75 -7.85 -15.94
CA MET A 118 4.84 -6.58 -16.64
C MET A 118 3.46 -6.01 -16.98
N LYS A 119 2.48 -6.86 -17.33
CA LYS A 119 1.10 -6.43 -17.58
C LYS A 119 0.42 -5.92 -16.29
N GLY A 120 0.71 -6.54 -15.15
CA GLY A 120 0.26 -6.04 -13.84
C GLY A 120 0.85 -4.66 -13.51
N LEU A 121 2.15 -4.47 -13.69
CA LEU A 121 2.80 -3.16 -13.50
C LEU A 121 2.26 -2.10 -14.48
N TRP A 122 1.98 -2.49 -15.72
CA TRP A 122 1.40 -1.63 -16.73
C TRP A 122 0.01 -1.12 -16.33
N TYR A 123 -0.87 -2.00 -15.83
CA TYR A 123 -2.16 -1.56 -15.28
C TYR A 123 -2.02 -0.68 -14.04
N LEU A 124 -1.03 -0.92 -13.17
CA LEU A 124 -0.74 -0.03 -12.04
C LEU A 124 -0.35 1.37 -12.50
N ASP A 125 0.56 1.49 -13.48
CA ASP A 125 0.99 2.78 -14.05
C ASP A 125 -0.15 3.55 -14.73
N ARG A 126 -1.22 2.85 -15.14
CA ARG A 126 -2.46 3.41 -15.68
C ARG A 126 -3.56 3.64 -14.64
N GLN A 127 -3.29 3.39 -13.37
CA GLN A 127 -4.26 3.49 -12.27
C GLN A 127 -5.48 2.55 -12.41
N GLU A 128 -5.35 1.47 -13.19
CA GLU A 128 -6.38 0.45 -13.36
C GLU A 128 -6.23 -0.64 -12.28
N TYR A 129 -6.37 -0.25 -11.01
CA TYR A 129 -5.97 -1.07 -9.85
C TYR A 129 -6.68 -2.43 -9.75
N SER A 130 -7.98 -2.48 -10.06
CA SER A 130 -8.75 -3.74 -10.04
C SER A 130 -8.22 -4.73 -11.07
N ARG A 131 -7.91 -4.27 -12.29
CA ARG A 131 -7.31 -5.10 -13.32
C ARG A 131 -5.89 -5.48 -12.96
N ALA A 132 -5.11 -4.54 -12.44
CA ALA A 132 -3.74 -4.81 -12.00
C ALA A 132 -3.69 -5.96 -10.98
N LEU A 133 -4.63 -5.97 -10.02
CA LEU A 133 -4.73 -6.99 -8.97
C LEU A 133 -4.76 -8.40 -9.56
N GLU A 134 -5.55 -8.63 -10.62
CA GLU A 134 -5.68 -9.94 -11.29
C GLU A 134 -4.34 -10.51 -11.78
N TYR A 135 -3.39 -9.63 -12.11
CA TYR A 135 -2.06 -10.02 -12.59
C TYR A 135 -1.04 -10.09 -11.46
N ILE A 136 -0.92 -9.04 -10.65
CA ILE A 136 0.12 -8.94 -9.60
C ILE A 136 -0.12 -9.92 -8.44
N SER A 137 -1.34 -10.46 -8.31
CA SER A 137 -1.67 -11.49 -7.32
C SER A 137 -1.44 -12.92 -7.81
N HIS A 138 -0.91 -13.10 -9.01
CA HIS A 138 -0.76 -14.44 -9.59
C HIS A 138 0.32 -15.27 -8.83
N PRO A 139 0.05 -16.53 -8.46
CA PRO A 139 0.91 -17.32 -7.57
C PRO A 139 2.27 -17.72 -8.18
N SER A 140 2.43 -17.58 -9.51
CA SER A 140 3.72 -17.83 -10.17
C SER A 140 4.73 -16.69 -10.01
N LEU A 141 4.32 -15.57 -9.43
CA LEU A 141 5.13 -14.36 -9.31
C LEU A 141 5.92 -14.36 -8.00
N ILE A 142 7.10 -13.77 -8.07
CA ILE A 142 7.83 -13.32 -6.88
C ILE A 142 7.40 -11.87 -6.66
N PRO A 143 7.01 -11.46 -5.43
CA PRO A 143 6.49 -10.12 -5.17
C PRO A 143 7.60 -9.08 -5.15
N ASP A 144 8.25 -8.89 -6.30
CA ASP A 144 9.18 -7.79 -6.53
C ASP A 144 8.41 -6.45 -6.54
N PHE A 145 9.06 -5.40 -6.06
CA PHE A 145 8.43 -4.08 -5.82
C PHE A 145 7.24 -4.12 -4.85
N ALA A 146 7.12 -5.13 -3.98
CA ALA A 146 6.03 -5.24 -2.99
C ALA A 146 5.76 -3.95 -2.20
N ASP A 147 6.79 -3.32 -1.65
CA ASP A 147 6.68 -2.05 -0.91
C ASP A 147 6.04 -0.95 -1.74
N ASN A 148 6.46 -0.85 -3.00
CA ASN A 148 5.98 0.13 -3.95
C ASN A 148 4.53 -0.14 -4.37
N ILE A 149 4.19 -1.39 -4.65
CA ILE A 149 2.83 -1.83 -4.98
C ILE A 149 1.91 -1.53 -3.80
N MET A 150 2.29 -1.94 -2.59
CA MET A 150 1.50 -1.72 -1.39
C MET A 150 1.27 -0.23 -1.13
N THR A 151 2.33 0.58 -1.24
CA THR A 151 2.26 2.03 -1.06
C THR A 151 1.25 2.66 -2.03
N VAL A 152 1.35 2.34 -3.32
CA VAL A 152 0.44 2.87 -4.35
C VAL A 152 -1.01 2.41 -4.12
N LEU A 153 -1.24 1.13 -3.80
CA LEU A 153 -2.58 0.62 -3.58
C LEU A 153 -3.24 1.23 -2.33
N VAL A 154 -2.48 1.49 -1.26
CA VAL A 154 -3.02 2.14 -0.06
C VAL A 154 -3.28 3.63 -0.30
N GLN A 155 -2.37 4.33 -0.99
CA GLN A 155 -2.51 5.76 -1.26
C GLN A 155 -3.62 6.08 -2.27
N SER A 156 -3.92 5.15 -3.18
CA SER A 156 -5.00 5.28 -4.17
C SER A 156 -6.39 4.93 -3.65
N ALA A 157 -6.51 4.50 -2.38
CA ALA A 157 -7.79 4.20 -1.76
C ALA A 157 -8.68 5.44 -1.73
N GLN A 158 -9.88 5.33 -2.29
CA GLN A 158 -10.90 6.39 -2.27
C GLN A 158 -11.88 6.14 -1.12
N ASP A 159 -12.32 7.21 -0.45
CA ASP A 159 -13.29 7.16 0.65
C ASP A 159 -12.95 6.16 1.77
N GLY A 160 -11.66 5.85 1.97
CA GLY A 160 -11.21 4.87 2.94
C GLY A 160 -11.44 3.41 2.55
N ASP A 161 -11.79 3.12 1.30
CA ASP A 161 -11.86 1.76 0.77
C ASP A 161 -10.47 1.20 0.45
N TYR A 162 -9.94 0.41 1.39
CA TYR A 162 -8.66 -0.29 1.24
C TYR A 162 -8.80 -1.71 0.69
N SER A 163 -9.96 -2.09 0.13
CA SER A 163 -10.24 -3.46 -0.31
C SER A 163 -9.22 -4.01 -1.29
N ILE A 164 -8.77 -3.22 -2.28
CA ILE A 164 -7.77 -3.66 -3.27
C ILE A 164 -6.40 -3.89 -2.61
N ALA A 165 -5.96 -2.95 -1.76
CA ALA A 165 -4.67 -3.06 -1.06
C ALA A 165 -4.63 -4.27 -0.12
N LEU A 166 -5.70 -4.46 0.65
CA LEU A 166 -5.82 -5.58 1.57
C LEU A 166 -5.99 -6.91 0.83
N SER A 167 -6.72 -6.95 -0.29
CA SER A 167 -6.81 -8.14 -1.14
C SER A 167 -5.44 -8.55 -1.68
N TYR A 168 -4.65 -7.59 -2.17
CA TYR A 168 -3.27 -7.86 -2.57
C TYR A 168 -2.44 -8.43 -1.40
N PHE A 169 -2.54 -7.82 -0.21
CA PHE A 169 -1.83 -8.29 0.98
C PHE A 169 -2.21 -9.72 1.36
N TYR A 170 -3.50 -10.06 1.45
CA TYR A 170 -3.94 -11.38 1.89
C TYR A 170 -3.66 -12.48 0.85
N THR A 171 -3.73 -12.16 -0.44
CA THR A 171 -3.46 -13.12 -1.51
C THR A 171 -1.97 -13.39 -1.69
N VAL A 172 -1.14 -12.34 -1.66
CA VAL A 172 0.29 -12.44 -2.01
C VAL A 172 1.18 -12.62 -0.78
N GLN A 173 0.73 -12.15 0.39
CA GLN A 173 1.49 -12.11 1.63
C GLN A 173 2.92 -11.59 1.45
N PRO A 174 3.10 -10.43 0.80
CA PRO A 174 4.42 -9.93 0.47
C PRO A 174 5.24 -9.58 1.72
N LYS A 175 6.56 -9.77 1.64
CA LYS A 175 7.49 -9.31 2.68
C LYS A 175 7.87 -7.85 2.42
N LEU A 176 7.25 -6.94 3.17
CA LEU A 176 7.58 -5.51 3.12
C LEU A 176 8.95 -5.25 3.76
N LYS A 177 9.79 -4.48 3.07
CA LYS A 177 11.19 -4.24 3.46
C LYS A 177 11.38 -2.91 4.20
N THR A 178 10.53 -1.93 3.92
CA THR A 178 10.57 -0.58 4.47
C THR A 178 9.54 -0.38 5.57
N SER A 179 9.89 0.42 6.58
CA SER A 179 8.95 0.79 7.65
C SER A 179 7.76 1.55 7.09
N ALA A 180 7.99 2.47 6.13
CA ALA A 180 6.92 3.27 5.53
C ALA A 180 5.83 2.42 4.87
N ALA A 181 6.19 1.43 4.06
CA ALA A 181 5.20 0.55 3.43
C ALA A 181 4.45 -0.30 4.47
N LEU A 182 5.15 -0.75 5.51
CA LEU A 182 4.54 -1.51 6.62
C LEU A 182 3.53 -0.67 7.39
N GLU A 183 3.88 0.58 7.74
CA GLU A 183 3.00 1.50 8.46
C GLU A 183 1.78 1.89 7.62
N LEU A 184 1.92 2.04 6.29
CA LEU A 184 0.80 2.27 5.39
C LEU A 184 -0.18 1.08 5.36
N LEU A 185 0.34 -0.14 5.15
CA LEU A 185 -0.48 -1.37 5.22
C LEU A 185 -1.18 -1.48 6.57
N PHE A 186 -0.44 -1.25 7.65
CA PHE A 186 -0.99 -1.32 9.00
C PHE A 186 -2.10 -0.29 9.22
N GLY A 187 -1.90 0.95 8.73
CA GLY A 187 -2.91 1.99 8.78
C GLY A 187 -4.20 1.60 8.05
N ALA A 188 -4.09 1.03 6.85
CA ALA A 188 -5.22 0.51 6.08
C ALA A 188 -5.96 -0.61 6.84
N MET A 189 -5.21 -1.56 7.40
CA MET A 189 -5.75 -2.65 8.22
C MET A 189 -6.45 -2.11 9.47
N ALA A 190 -5.84 -1.18 10.21
CA ALA A 190 -6.40 -0.61 11.42
C ALA A 190 -7.70 0.18 11.16
N LYS A 191 -7.78 0.89 10.02
CA LYS A 191 -9.01 1.57 9.61
C LYS A 191 -10.12 0.58 9.27
N THR A 192 -9.79 -0.55 8.67
CA THR A 192 -10.76 -1.56 8.25
C THR A 192 -11.19 -2.50 9.39
N ASN A 193 -10.24 -2.99 10.19
CA ASN A 193 -10.47 -3.95 11.26
C ASN A 193 -9.44 -3.79 12.41
N ILE A 194 -9.89 -3.25 13.54
CA ILE A 194 -9.06 -2.94 14.71
C ILE A 194 -8.51 -4.23 15.35
N SER A 195 -9.34 -5.27 15.46
CA SER A 195 -8.95 -6.56 16.05
C SER A 195 -7.85 -7.21 15.23
N GLU A 196 -8.01 -7.24 13.91
CA GLU A 196 -7.02 -7.81 13.01
C GLU A 196 -5.69 -7.06 13.09
N ALA A 197 -5.74 -5.71 13.06
CA ALA A 197 -4.54 -4.89 13.22
C ALA A 197 -3.82 -5.18 14.54
N LEU A 198 -4.54 -5.34 15.65
CA LEU A 198 -3.93 -5.74 16.92
C LEU A 198 -3.18 -7.07 16.78
N PHE A 199 -3.81 -8.12 16.24
CA PHE A 199 -3.17 -9.42 16.09
C PHE A 199 -1.99 -9.38 15.12
N TYR A 200 -2.09 -8.60 14.05
CA TYR A 200 -1.00 -8.41 13.11
C TYR A 200 0.21 -7.72 13.76
N SER A 201 0.00 -6.72 14.62
CA SER A 201 1.08 -6.04 15.33
C SER A 201 1.91 -7.01 16.18
N ARG A 202 1.26 -8.03 16.76
CA ARG A 202 1.88 -9.06 17.62
C ARG A 202 2.81 -10.01 16.87
N THR A 203 2.70 -10.09 15.54
CA THR A 203 3.60 -10.93 14.73
C THR A 203 4.94 -10.22 14.42
N ARG A 204 5.14 -9.00 14.92
CA ARG A 204 6.33 -8.18 14.64
C ARG A 204 7.34 -8.24 15.78
N SER A 205 8.54 -7.73 15.52
CA SER A 205 9.56 -7.55 16.56
C SER A 205 9.06 -6.60 17.65
N PRO A 206 9.57 -6.68 18.90
CA PRO A 206 9.05 -5.88 20.03
C PRO A 206 8.95 -4.38 19.74
N HIS A 207 9.97 -3.79 19.13
CA HIS A 207 9.98 -2.36 18.82
C HIS A 207 8.93 -1.98 17.75
N THR A 208 8.86 -2.75 16.66
CA THR A 208 7.87 -2.52 15.61
C THR A 208 6.45 -2.77 16.12
N ARG A 209 6.25 -3.78 16.97
CA ARG A 209 4.97 -4.07 17.61
C ARG A 209 4.46 -2.87 18.41
N GLU A 210 5.30 -2.28 19.25
CA GLU A 210 4.94 -1.10 20.04
C GLU A 210 4.59 0.10 19.13
N LEU A 211 5.39 0.35 18.09
CA LEU A 211 5.13 1.41 17.11
C LEU A 211 3.75 1.24 16.46
N LEU A 212 3.47 0.05 15.94
CA LEU A 212 2.19 -0.26 15.28
C LEU A 212 1.03 -0.21 16.27
N PHE A 213 1.22 -0.67 17.51
CA PHE A 213 0.18 -0.56 18.54
C PHE A 213 -0.18 0.90 18.86
N ARG A 214 0.83 1.80 18.97
CA ARG A 214 0.57 3.24 19.12
C ARG A 214 -0.14 3.82 17.89
N GLN A 215 0.20 3.36 16.69
CA GLN A 215 -0.49 3.74 15.45
C GLN A 215 -1.95 3.26 15.43
N LEU A 216 -2.26 2.08 15.99
CA LEU A 216 -3.63 1.57 16.13
C LEU A 216 -4.48 2.50 16.99
N ILE A 217 -3.95 2.92 18.14
CA ILE A 217 -4.64 3.86 19.04
C ILE A 217 -4.86 5.19 18.31
N ALA A 218 -3.83 5.73 17.65
CA ALA A 218 -3.93 6.96 16.87
C ALA A 218 -5.05 6.87 15.82
N SER A 219 -5.05 5.80 15.02
CA SER A 219 -6.04 5.54 13.96
C SER A 219 -7.48 5.58 14.49
N VAL A 220 -7.72 5.02 15.68
CA VAL A 220 -9.04 5.08 16.34
C VAL A 220 -9.37 6.49 16.81
N LEU A 221 -8.43 7.19 17.44
CA LEU A 221 -8.67 8.54 17.98
C LEU A 221 -8.77 9.64 16.90
N ASP A 222 -8.22 9.39 15.72
CA ASP A 222 -8.30 10.24 14.52
C ASP A 222 -9.54 9.94 13.66
N SER A 223 -10.35 8.95 14.04
CA SER A 223 -11.54 8.58 13.26
C SER A 223 -12.58 9.72 13.24
N PRO A 224 -13.38 9.83 12.16
CA PRO A 224 -14.49 10.77 12.06
C PRO A 224 -15.44 10.72 13.27
N HIS A 225 -16.11 11.84 13.58
CA HIS A 225 -16.89 11.98 14.82
C HIS A 225 -18.03 10.97 14.97
N ASP A 226 -18.64 10.57 13.86
CA ASP A 226 -19.69 9.55 13.76
C ASP A 226 -19.17 8.14 14.07
N GLU A 227 -17.97 7.79 13.62
CA GLU A 227 -17.37 6.46 13.84
C GLU A 227 -16.57 6.35 15.16
N LEU A 228 -16.05 7.46 15.66
CA LEU A 228 -15.10 7.51 16.78
C LEU A 228 -15.62 6.77 18.02
N SER A 229 -16.89 6.95 18.38
CA SER A 229 -17.45 6.32 19.59
C SER A 229 -17.50 4.79 19.47
N GLU A 230 -17.90 4.29 18.31
CA GLU A 230 -17.98 2.85 18.05
C GLU A 230 -16.58 2.24 18.04
N ARG A 231 -15.66 2.86 17.29
CA ARG A 231 -14.27 2.38 17.17
C ARG A 231 -13.51 2.45 18.49
N ALA A 232 -13.70 3.52 19.28
CA ALA A 232 -13.14 3.62 20.62
C ALA A 232 -13.69 2.53 21.54
N SER A 233 -14.99 2.26 21.48
CA SER A 233 -15.60 1.14 22.23
C SER A 233 -14.95 -0.18 21.84
N GLN A 234 -14.87 -0.50 20.55
CA GLN A 234 -14.22 -1.73 20.07
C GLN A 234 -12.79 -1.86 20.59
N LEU A 235 -11.98 -0.80 20.49
CA LEU A 235 -10.60 -0.76 21.00
C LEU A 235 -10.54 -1.06 22.51
N THR A 236 -11.45 -0.49 23.31
CA THR A 236 -11.45 -0.66 24.77
C THR A 236 -11.80 -2.07 25.23
N PHE A 237 -12.48 -2.86 24.40
CA PHE A 237 -12.82 -4.26 24.70
C PHE A 237 -11.83 -5.28 24.12
N LEU A 238 -10.78 -4.84 23.41
CA LEU A 238 -9.79 -5.75 22.88
C LEU A 238 -8.97 -6.42 24.01
N PRO A 239 -8.49 -7.67 23.79
CA PRO A 239 -7.76 -8.41 24.81
C PRO A 239 -6.28 -8.00 24.83
N PHE A 240 -5.96 -6.84 25.40
CA PHE A 240 -4.58 -6.40 25.53
C PHE A 240 -3.77 -7.29 26.49
N ASP A 241 -2.50 -7.52 26.17
CA ASP A 241 -1.55 -8.07 27.12
C ASP A 241 -0.97 -6.99 28.04
N LYS A 242 -0.13 -7.38 29.01
CA LYS A 242 0.42 -6.45 30.00
C LYS A 242 1.26 -5.33 29.37
N SER A 243 1.99 -5.61 28.29
CA SER A 243 2.80 -4.62 27.60
C SER A 243 1.91 -3.63 26.85
N GLU A 244 0.90 -4.13 26.15
CA GLU A 244 -0.09 -3.32 25.44
C GLU A 244 -0.90 -2.41 26.37
N GLU A 245 -1.30 -2.89 27.56
CA GLU A 245 -1.95 -2.06 28.57
C GLU A 245 -1.03 -0.90 29.01
N THR A 246 0.25 -1.20 29.23
CA THR A 246 1.24 -0.17 29.62
C THR A 246 1.40 0.86 28.50
N TRP A 247 1.59 0.41 27.26
CA TRP A 247 1.73 1.31 26.10
C TRP A 247 0.47 2.14 25.85
N PHE A 248 -0.71 1.57 26.08
CA PHE A 248 -1.99 2.25 25.94
C PHE A 248 -2.11 3.40 26.94
N GLU A 249 -1.81 3.15 28.21
CA GLU A 249 -1.79 4.18 29.25
C GLU A 249 -0.76 5.27 28.98
N GLU A 250 0.48 4.88 28.65
CA GLU A 250 1.56 5.81 28.35
C GLU A 250 1.22 6.71 27.16
N TYR A 251 0.66 6.13 26.09
CA TYR A 251 0.29 6.87 24.89
C TYR A 251 -0.81 7.91 25.15
N LEU A 252 -1.82 7.57 25.95
CA LEU A 252 -2.96 8.45 26.25
C LEU A 252 -2.65 9.50 27.33
N LEU A 253 -1.73 9.22 28.27
CA LEU A 253 -1.40 10.14 29.37
C LEU A 253 -0.20 11.04 29.06
N HIS A 254 0.82 10.50 28.38
CA HIS A 254 2.11 11.15 28.19
C HIS A 254 2.53 11.29 26.72
N GLY A 255 1.98 10.46 25.84
CA GLY A 255 2.27 10.48 24.40
C GLY A 255 1.41 11.46 23.60
N ASN A 256 1.52 11.34 22.27
CA ASN A 256 0.77 12.18 21.32
C ASN A 256 -0.76 12.02 21.47
N GLY A 257 -1.21 10.85 21.93
CA GLY A 257 -2.62 10.54 22.18
C GLY A 257 -3.28 11.47 23.18
N LYS A 258 -2.53 12.04 24.13
CA LYS A 258 -3.03 13.00 25.13
C LYS A 258 -3.76 14.21 24.52
N THR A 259 -3.37 14.61 23.31
CA THR A 259 -3.93 15.80 22.64
C THR A 259 -5.35 15.59 22.14
N HIS A 260 -5.82 14.34 22.03
CA HIS A 260 -7.15 14.02 21.54
C HIS A 260 -8.21 14.24 22.62
N LYS A 261 -9.34 14.86 22.25
CA LYS A 261 -10.45 15.15 23.16
C LYS A 261 -10.99 13.91 23.87
N LYS A 262 -10.97 12.75 23.20
CA LYS A 262 -11.48 11.48 23.72
C LYS A 262 -10.44 10.61 24.43
N ALA A 263 -9.17 11.01 24.50
CA ALA A 263 -8.11 10.19 25.09
C ALA A 263 -8.42 9.74 26.53
N LYS A 264 -8.88 10.68 27.37
CA LYS A 264 -9.27 10.37 28.76
C LYS A 264 -10.54 9.52 28.84
N ASP A 265 -11.53 9.76 27.97
CA ASP A 265 -12.75 8.96 27.90
C ASP A 265 -12.42 7.51 27.58
N THR A 266 -11.59 7.28 26.55
CA THR A 266 -11.16 5.94 26.12
C THR A 266 -10.36 5.24 27.21
N LEU A 267 -9.49 5.97 27.93
CA LEU A 267 -8.74 5.41 29.05
C LEU A 267 -9.66 4.97 30.21
N VAL A 268 -10.61 5.82 30.60
CA VAL A 268 -11.59 5.50 31.66
C VAL A 268 -12.44 4.30 31.24
N MET A 269 -12.90 4.26 29.99
CA MET A 269 -13.69 3.15 29.45
C MET A 269 -12.91 1.83 29.48
N ARG A 270 -11.62 1.83 29.09
CA ARG A 270 -10.74 0.65 29.17
C ARG A 270 -10.59 0.17 30.62
N LYS A 271 -10.34 1.08 31.56
CA LYS A 271 -10.19 0.74 32.98
C LYS A 271 -11.47 0.14 33.57
N ILE A 272 -12.64 0.65 33.19
CA ILE A 272 -13.94 0.08 33.57
C ILE A 272 -14.13 -1.31 32.94
N ALA A 273 -13.83 -1.47 31.65
CA ALA A 273 -13.98 -2.74 30.93
C ALA A 273 -13.08 -3.86 31.48
N CYS A 274 -11.96 -3.51 32.13
CA CYS A 274 -11.03 -4.45 32.75
C CYS A 274 -11.21 -4.59 34.28
N ASP A 275 -12.32 -4.12 34.86
CA ASP A 275 -12.59 -4.11 36.30
C ASP A 275 -11.54 -3.38 37.17
N GLN A 276 -10.80 -2.43 36.59
CA GLN A 276 -9.74 -1.66 37.26
C GLN A 276 -10.30 -0.35 37.87
N PHE A 277 -11.41 -0.46 38.61
CA PHE A 277 -12.15 0.70 39.13
C PHE A 277 -11.35 1.57 40.12
N SER A 278 -10.39 0.99 40.84
CA SER A 278 -9.51 1.74 41.75
C SER A 278 -8.61 2.74 40.99
N ASP A 279 -8.13 2.37 39.81
CA ASP A 279 -7.30 3.23 38.96
C ASP A 279 -8.11 4.33 38.29
N VAL A 280 -9.39 4.08 38.02
CA VAL A 280 -10.32 5.06 37.45
C VAL A 280 -10.38 6.33 38.33
N THR A 281 -10.37 6.17 39.67
CA THR A 281 -10.40 7.29 40.62
C THR A 281 -9.16 8.19 40.59
N LYS A 282 -8.03 7.68 40.07
CA LYS A 282 -6.78 8.43 39.93
C LYS A 282 -6.78 9.36 38.71
N ILE A 283 -7.67 9.10 37.75
CA ILE A 283 -7.77 9.87 36.52
C ILE A 283 -8.64 11.11 36.76
N ARG A 284 -8.03 12.31 36.72
CA ARG A 284 -8.79 13.56 36.78
C ARG A 284 -9.58 13.78 35.48
N HIS A 285 -10.88 13.55 35.58
CA HIS A 285 -11.84 13.71 34.49
C HIS A 285 -13.00 14.64 34.93
N GLY A 286 -13.45 15.50 34.02
CA GLY A 286 -14.63 16.33 34.21
C GLY A 286 -15.54 16.20 32.98
N GLY A 287 -16.86 16.17 33.18
CA GLY A 287 -17.85 16.03 32.10
C GLY A 287 -18.72 14.78 32.25
N GLN A 288 -19.08 14.16 31.12
CA GLN A 288 -20.08 13.08 31.04
C GLN A 288 -19.82 11.88 31.98
N TRP A 289 -18.54 11.60 32.31
CA TRP A 289 -18.17 10.50 33.19
C TRP A 289 -18.18 10.85 34.68
N SER A 290 -18.28 12.13 35.08
CA SER A 290 -18.11 12.53 36.49
C SER A 290 -19.11 11.87 37.44
N GLY A 291 -20.39 11.77 37.05
CA GLY A 291 -21.41 11.10 37.86
C GLY A 291 -21.17 9.58 38.00
N ILE A 292 -20.67 8.93 36.94
CA ILE A 292 -20.31 7.51 36.96
C ILE A 292 -19.09 7.30 37.87
N LEU A 293 -18.08 8.19 37.78
CA LEU A 293 -16.88 8.17 38.61
C LEU A 293 -17.19 8.35 40.10
N GLU A 294 -18.10 9.26 40.44
CA GLU A 294 -18.58 9.46 41.82
C GLU A 294 -19.32 8.23 42.35
N GLY A 295 -20.19 7.62 41.53
CA GLY A 295 -20.88 6.38 41.89
C GLY A 295 -19.92 5.22 42.15
N ILE A 296 -18.93 5.02 41.26
CA ILE A 296 -17.88 3.99 41.43
C ILE A 296 -17.10 4.24 42.72
N LYS A 297 -16.69 5.49 42.99
CA LYS A 297 -15.96 5.85 44.21
C LYS A 297 -16.78 5.58 45.47
N GLY A 298 -18.09 5.88 45.44
CA GLY A 298 -19.01 5.56 46.51
C GLY A 298 -19.14 4.05 46.77
N GLY A 299 -19.25 3.24 45.71
CA GLY A 299 -19.36 1.79 45.81
C GLY A 299 -18.09 1.10 46.35
N ILE A 300 -16.90 1.52 45.91
CA ILE A 300 -15.63 0.98 46.42
C ILE A 300 -15.47 1.28 47.92
N ASN A 301 -15.80 2.50 48.33
CA ASN A 301 -15.67 2.91 49.73
C ASN A 301 -16.71 2.25 50.64
N GLY A 302 -17.93 1.98 50.13
CA GLY A 302 -19.00 1.32 50.88
C GLY A 302 -18.81 -0.20 51.08
N HIS A 303 -17.77 -0.81 50.52
CA HIS A 303 -17.36 -2.20 50.82
C HIS A 303 -16.16 -2.28 51.79
N ALA A 304 -15.67 -1.13 52.27
CA ALA A 304 -14.56 -1.05 53.22
C ALA A 304 -15.01 -0.77 54.67
N GLU A 305 -16.31 -0.67 54.93
CA GLU A 305 -16.95 -0.64 56.26
C GLU A 305 -17.67 -1.96 56.54
#